data_AF-A0A7C5ICF9-F1
#
_entry.id   AF-A0A7C5ICF9-F1
#
_cell.length_a   1.000
_cell.length_b   1.000
_cell.length_c   1.000
_cell.angle_alpha   90.00
_cell.angle_beta   90.00
_cell.angle_gamma   90.00
#
_symmetry.space_group_name_H-M   'P 1'
#
loop_
_entity.id
_entity.type
_entity.pdbx_description
1 polymer ?
#
loop_
_entity_poly.entity_id
_entity_poly.type
_entity_poly.pdbx_seq_one_letter_code
_entity_poly.pdbx_strand_id
1 'polypeptide(L)'
;MESEDTSLISFCGLYCGLCAQNSRIPKLALELQKTLHEEGFDDFYQYTPEIREKFPSFWKFLRELASFECRCRDGKGGPPDCRIRDCAKKRNVIVCPQCKEYPCRDFNKLAERYPTLLQDGNRL
;
A
#
# COMPACT_ATOMS: atom_id res chain seq x y z
N MET A 1 5.37 15.20 -23.96
CA MET A 1 4.47 14.18 -23.39
C MET A 1 4.94 13.91 -21.99
N GLU A 2 4.29 14.52 -21.00
CA GLU A 2 4.50 14.14 -19.60
C GLU A 2 4.15 12.65 -19.48
N SER A 3 5.08 11.84 -18.99
CA SER A 3 4.81 10.44 -18.69
C SER A 3 3.87 10.41 -17.50
N GLU A 4 2.64 9.92 -17.68
CA GLU A 4 1.71 9.70 -16.56
C GLU A 4 2.36 8.78 -15.51
N ASP A 5 2.36 9.22 -14.25
CA ASP A 5 2.94 8.48 -13.14
C ASP A 5 2.09 7.23 -12.82
N THR A 6 2.44 6.13 -13.46
CA THR A 6 1.80 4.81 -13.24
C THR A 6 2.28 4.11 -11.96
N SER A 7 3.15 4.73 -11.15
CA SER A 7 3.75 4.11 -9.95
C SER A 7 2.70 3.66 -8.92
N LEU A 8 1.57 4.37 -8.86
CA LEU A 8 0.45 4.07 -7.98
C LEU A 8 -0.57 3.10 -8.60
N ILE A 9 -0.46 2.77 -9.89
CA ILE A 9 -1.33 1.78 -10.53
C ILE A 9 -0.64 0.42 -10.46
N SER A 10 -1.26 -0.55 -9.79
CA SER A 10 -0.75 -1.92 -9.71
C SER A 10 -0.90 -2.67 -11.04
N PHE A 11 -0.18 -3.79 -11.20
CA PHE A 11 -0.29 -4.63 -12.41
C PHE A 11 -1.71 -5.16 -12.66
N CYS A 12 -2.53 -5.36 -11.62
CA CYS A 12 -3.91 -5.79 -11.77
C CYS A 12 -4.91 -4.64 -12.01
N GLY A 13 -4.45 -3.38 -12.08
CA GLY A 13 -5.31 -2.21 -12.27
C GLY A 13 -5.83 -1.57 -10.98
N LEU A 14 -5.63 -2.17 -9.80
CA LEU A 14 -5.94 -1.51 -8.53
C LEU A 14 -5.05 -0.28 -8.32
N TYR A 15 -5.62 0.79 -7.76
CA TYR A 15 -4.92 2.03 -7.47
C TYR A 15 -4.46 2.09 -6.01
N CYS A 16 -3.14 2.05 -5.78
CA CYS A 16 -2.51 2.13 -4.46
C CYS A 16 -2.82 3.44 -3.72
N GLY A 17 -3.22 4.51 -4.42
CA GLY A 17 -3.67 5.75 -3.79
C GLY A 17 -4.93 5.60 -2.93
N LEU A 18 -5.76 4.57 -3.16
CA LEU A 18 -6.95 4.28 -2.33
C LEU A 18 -6.64 3.33 -1.15
N CYS A 19 -5.46 2.71 -1.16
CA CYS A 19 -5.06 1.75 -0.14
C CYS A 19 -4.71 2.48 1.16
N ALA A 20 -5.34 2.09 2.28
CA ALA A 20 -5.06 2.73 3.58
C ALA A 20 -3.58 2.63 3.97
N GLN A 21 -2.96 1.48 3.71
CA GLN A 21 -1.57 1.18 4.01
C GLN A 21 -0.58 2.11 3.30
N ASN A 22 -0.95 2.63 2.13
CA ASN A 22 -0.10 3.54 1.36
C ASN A 22 -0.47 5.01 1.59
N SER A 23 -1.77 5.35 1.55
CA SER A 23 -2.19 6.75 1.44
C SER A 23 -2.72 7.38 2.73
N ARG A 24 -3.15 6.59 3.72
CA ARG A 24 -3.81 7.10 4.94
C ARG A 24 -3.02 6.80 6.21
N ILE A 25 -2.67 5.53 6.45
CA ILE A 25 -2.05 5.08 7.69
C ILE A 25 -0.70 5.78 7.94
N PRO A 26 0.26 5.83 6.99
CA PRO A 26 1.55 6.48 7.25
C PRO A 26 1.41 7.98 7.57
N LYS A 27 0.47 8.66 6.89
CA LYS A 27 0.20 10.09 7.13
C LYS A 27 -0.34 10.33 8.54
N LEU A 28 -1.36 9.57 8.94
CA LEU A 28 -1.96 9.69 10.26
C LEU A 28 -0.98 9.27 11.37
N ALA A 29 -0.14 8.26 11.11
CA ALA A 29 0.92 7.86 12.03
C ALA A 29 1.95 8.98 12.21
N LEU A 30 2.35 9.64 11.13
CA LEU A 30 3.27 10.79 11.16
C LEU A 30 2.66 11.98 11.93
N GLU A 31 1.38 12.27 11.73
CA GLU A 31 0.69 13.32 12.47
C GLU A 31 0.66 13.03 13.98
N LEU A 32 0.25 11.82 14.37
CA LEU A 32 0.26 11.40 15.78
C LEU A 32 1.68 11.43 16.36
N GLN A 33 2.69 10.98 15.60
CA GLN A 33 4.07 11.03 16.02
C GLN A 33 4.51 12.47 16.31
N LYS A 34 4.22 13.42 15.42
CA LYS A 34 4.56 14.83 15.63
C LYS A 34 3.88 15.40 16.88
N THR A 35 2.58 15.17 17.03
CA THR A 35 1.83 15.66 18.20
C THR A 35 2.39 15.10 19.50
N LEU A 36 2.67 13.80 19.59
CA LEU A 36 3.25 13.22 20.80
C LEU A 36 4.63 13.80 21.13
N HIS A 37 5.47 14.00 20.12
CA HIS A 37 6.77 14.64 20.29
C HIS A 37 6.65 16.08 20.81
N GLU A 38 5.79 16.87 20.20
CA GLU A 38 5.53 18.28 20.57
C GLU A 38 4.96 18.40 21.99
N GLU A 39 4.13 17.45 22.42
CA GLU A 39 3.58 17.37 23.78
C GLU A 39 4.55 16.74 24.80
N GLY A 40 5.81 16.48 24.41
CA GLY A 40 6.86 16.01 25.33
C GLY A 40 6.74 14.54 25.73
N PHE A 41 6.02 13.71 24.96
CA PHE A 41 5.89 12.28 25.26
C PHE A 41 7.21 11.50 25.15
N ASP A 42 8.26 12.07 24.56
CA ASP A 42 9.60 11.46 24.58
C ASP A 42 10.18 11.33 26.00
N ASP A 43 9.70 12.12 26.96
CA ASP A 43 10.12 12.04 28.36
C ASP A 43 8.94 11.75 29.30
N PHE A 44 7.77 12.32 29.03
CA PHE A 44 6.59 12.23 29.89
C PHE A 44 6.21 10.78 30.23
N TYR A 45 6.36 9.85 29.27
CA TYR A 45 6.02 8.44 29.46
C TYR A 45 6.78 7.78 30.63
N GLN A 46 7.96 8.30 30.99
CA GLN A 46 8.76 7.79 32.10
C GLN A 46 8.08 8.05 33.45
N TYR A 47 7.21 9.06 33.55
CA TYR A 47 6.53 9.44 34.79
C TYR A 47 5.13 8.82 34.93
N THR A 48 4.64 8.11 33.91
CA THR A 48 3.30 7.52 33.88
C THR A 48 3.40 5.99 33.92
N PRO A 49 3.23 5.35 35.09
CA PRO A 49 3.44 3.91 35.27
C PRO A 49 2.65 3.03 34.27
N GLU A 50 1.45 3.43 33.89
CA GLU A 50 0.53 2.68 33.05
C GLU A 50 1.02 2.51 31.60
N ILE A 51 1.84 3.45 31.12
CA ILE A 51 2.36 3.48 29.75
C ILE A 51 3.88 3.32 29.68
N ARG A 52 4.60 3.48 30.79
CA ARG A 52 6.08 3.47 30.86
C ARG A 52 6.70 2.32 30.08
N GLU A 53 6.21 1.09 30.29
CA GLU A 53 6.77 -0.11 29.66
C GLU A 53 6.36 -0.27 28.19
N LYS A 54 5.18 0.24 27.81
CA LYS A 54 4.59 0.05 26.47
C LYS A 54 5.06 1.12 25.50
N PHE A 55 5.29 2.34 25.98
CA PHE A 55 5.56 3.49 25.15
C PHE A 55 6.81 3.33 24.26
N PRO A 56 7.96 2.81 24.73
CA PRO A 56 9.12 2.65 23.85
C PRO A 56 8.86 1.75 22.64
N SER A 57 8.17 0.63 22.86
CA SER A 57 7.79 -0.30 21.79
C SER A 57 6.75 0.32 20.85
N PHE A 58 5.74 0.99 21.41
CA PHE A 58 4.76 1.74 20.63
C PHE A 58 5.41 2.84 19.78
N TRP A 59 6.33 3.61 20.36
CA TRP A 59 7.02 4.71 19.69
C TRP A 59 7.86 4.21 18.52
N LYS A 60 8.57 3.09 18.69
CA LYS A 60 9.29 2.43 17.60
C LYS A 60 8.33 2.01 16.48
N PHE A 61 7.25 1.33 16.82
CA PHE A 61 6.27 0.88 15.83
C PHE A 61 5.57 2.05 15.11
N LEU A 62 5.24 3.13 15.82
CA LEU A 62 4.63 4.32 15.24
C LEU A 62 5.56 4.98 14.21
N ARG A 63 6.87 5.04 14.48
CA ARG A 63 7.87 5.53 13.52
C ARG A 63 7.96 4.63 12.28
N GLU A 64 7.95 3.32 12.48
CA GLU A 64 7.92 2.36 11.37
C GLU A 64 6.66 2.57 10.51
N LEU A 65 5.48 2.74 11.13
CA LEU A 65 4.23 3.06 10.43
C LEU A 65 4.28 4.39 9.68
N ALA A 66 4.82 5.44 10.29
CA ALA A 66 4.93 6.78 9.69
C ALA A 66 5.81 6.78 8.43
N SER A 67 6.82 5.89 8.39
CA SER A 67 7.73 5.72 7.27
C SER A 67 7.34 4.57 6.32
N PHE A 68 6.22 3.89 6.58
CA PHE A 68 5.84 2.69 5.86
C PHE A 68 5.46 3.01 4.41
N GLU A 69 6.14 2.36 3.46
CA GLU A 69 5.84 2.48 2.04
C GLU A 69 5.18 1.21 1.52
N CYS A 70 4.05 1.34 0.81
CA CYS A 70 3.34 0.21 0.22
C CYS A 70 2.94 0.51 -1.22
N ARG A 71 3.73 -0.01 -2.17
CA ARG A 71 3.47 0.14 -3.60
C ARG A 71 3.54 -1.23 -4.28
N CYS A 72 2.48 -1.61 -4.99
CA CYS A 72 2.45 -2.93 -5.63
C CYS A 72 3.42 -3.01 -6.83
N ARG A 73 3.66 -1.89 -7.50
CA ARG A 73 4.48 -1.85 -8.73
C ARG A 73 5.97 -2.00 -8.44
N ASP A 74 6.46 -1.37 -7.38
CA ASP A 74 7.88 -1.42 -6.98
C ASP A 74 8.24 -2.67 -6.14
N GLY A 75 7.24 -3.48 -5.77
CA GLY A 75 7.44 -4.69 -4.98
C GLY A 75 7.46 -4.47 -3.47
N LYS A 76 7.29 -3.23 -2.99
CA LYS A 76 7.20 -2.92 -1.55
C LYS A 76 5.81 -3.18 -0.97
N GLY A 77 4.84 -3.52 -1.81
CA GLY A 77 3.45 -3.81 -1.42
C GLY A 77 2.85 -5.03 -2.10
N GLY A 78 1.65 -5.39 -1.65
CA GLY A 78 0.93 -6.59 -2.10
C GLY A 78 1.59 -7.90 -1.62
N PRO A 79 1.01 -9.06 -1.95
CA PRO A 79 1.54 -10.36 -1.55
C PRO A 79 2.95 -10.62 -2.13
N PRO A 80 3.93 -11.10 -1.35
CA PRO A 80 5.28 -11.39 -1.85
C PRO A 80 5.30 -12.32 -3.07
N ASP A 81 4.35 -13.26 -3.13
CA ASP A 81 4.18 -14.29 -4.18
C ASP A 81 3.06 -13.94 -5.20
N CYS A 82 2.86 -12.64 -5.45
CA CYS A 82 1.80 -12.17 -6.35
C CYS A 82 2.02 -12.62 -7.82
N ARG A 83 1.32 -13.70 -8.21
CA ARG A 83 1.37 -14.26 -9.57
C ARG A 83 0.99 -13.28 -10.68
N ILE A 84 0.06 -12.36 -10.42
CA ILE A 84 -0.33 -11.34 -11.41
C ILE A 84 0.84 -10.42 -11.74
N ARG A 85 1.59 -9.98 -10.72
CA ARG A 85 2.79 -9.15 -10.90
C ARG A 85 3.86 -9.88 -11.72
N ASP A 86 4.13 -11.14 -11.39
CA ASP A 86 5.13 -11.93 -12.10
C ASP A 86 4.72 -12.19 -13.56
N CYS A 87 3.44 -12.50 -13.77
CA CYS A 87 2.87 -12.69 -15.11
C CYS A 87 2.95 -11.41 -15.95
N ALA A 88 2.57 -10.26 -15.38
CA ALA A 88 2.61 -8.97 -16.08
C ALA A 88 4.04 -8.57 -16.47
N LYS A 89 5.01 -8.75 -15.55
CA LYS A 89 6.44 -8.56 -15.84
C LYS A 89 6.93 -9.47 -16.97
N LYS A 90 6.60 -10.77 -16.91
CA LYS A 90 6.98 -11.75 -17.95
C LYS A 90 6.38 -11.42 -19.32
N ARG A 91 5.15 -10.92 -19.35
CA ARG A 91 4.43 -10.56 -20.59
C ARG A 91 4.69 -9.12 -21.06
N ASN A 92 5.48 -8.36 -20.30
CA ASN A 92 5.79 -6.96 -20.55
C ASN A 92 4.54 -6.07 -20.75
N VAL A 93 3.51 -6.27 -19.90
CA VAL A 93 2.29 -5.44 -19.89
C VAL A 93 2.29 -4.50 -18.68
N ILE A 94 1.82 -3.27 -18.86
CA ILE A 94 1.78 -2.27 -17.78
C ILE A 94 0.64 -2.58 -16.80
N VAL A 95 -0.51 -3.01 -17.32
CA VAL A 95 -1.67 -3.47 -16.56
C VAL A 95 -2.30 -4.68 -17.24
N CYS A 96 -2.93 -5.57 -16.47
CA CYS A 96 -3.56 -6.79 -16.98
C CYS A 96 -4.51 -6.59 -18.16
N PRO A 97 -5.35 -5.54 -18.23
CA PRO A 97 -6.22 -5.28 -19.37
C PRO A 97 -5.51 -5.16 -20.73
N GLN A 98 -4.24 -4.78 -20.75
CA GLN A 98 -3.45 -4.70 -21.98
C GLN A 98 -2.94 -6.07 -22.47
N CYS A 99 -3.15 -7.13 -21.70
CA CYS A 99 -2.76 -8.48 -22.08
C CYS A 99 -3.74 -9.07 -23.10
N LYS A 100 -3.23 -9.74 -24.14
CA LYS A 100 -4.05 -10.42 -25.16
C LYS A 100 -4.98 -11.50 -24.61
N GLU A 101 -4.64 -12.07 -23.45
CA GLU A 101 -5.44 -13.10 -22.78
C GLU A 101 -6.41 -12.51 -21.77
N TYR A 102 -6.56 -11.18 -21.70
CA TYR A 102 -7.46 -10.53 -20.77
C TYR A 102 -8.94 -10.72 -21.18
N PRO A 103 -9.85 -11.04 -20.24
CA PRO A 103 -9.57 -11.45 -18.86
C PRO A 103 -9.16 -12.93 -18.79
N CYS A 104 -8.01 -13.21 -18.15
CA CYS A 104 -7.53 -14.58 -17.98
C CYS A 104 -8.04 -15.21 -16.66
N ARG A 105 -7.86 -16.52 -16.50
CA ARG A 105 -8.31 -17.27 -15.30
C ARG A 105 -7.81 -16.65 -13.99
N ASP A 106 -6.55 -16.24 -13.92
CA ASP A 106 -5.99 -15.67 -12.69
C ASP A 106 -6.54 -14.27 -12.39
N PHE A 107 -6.84 -13.49 -13.43
CA PHE A 107 -7.50 -12.19 -13.26
C PHE A 107 -8.95 -12.35 -12.80
N ASN A 108 -9.70 -13.32 -13.37
CA ASN A 108 -11.08 -13.60 -12.96
C ASN A 108 -11.18 -13.95 -11.48
N LYS A 109 -10.25 -14.75 -10.94
CA LYS A 109 -10.18 -15.02 -9.50
C LYS A 109 -9.95 -13.77 -8.65
N LEU A 110 -9.14 -12.83 -9.13
CA LEU A 110 -8.97 -11.55 -8.44
C LEU A 110 -10.28 -10.75 -8.46
N ALA A 111 -10.96 -10.75 -9.59
CA ALA A 111 -12.21 -10.02 -9.78
C ALA A 111 -13.37 -10.57 -8.95
N GLU A 112 -13.36 -11.83 -8.52
CA GLU A 112 -14.31 -12.34 -7.51
C GLU A 112 -14.27 -11.53 -6.21
N ARG A 113 -13.09 -11.01 -5.84
CA ARG A 113 -12.93 -10.15 -4.65
C ARG A 113 -13.04 -8.66 -4.96
N TYR A 114 -12.72 -8.26 -6.19
CA TYR A 114 -12.75 -6.87 -6.65
C TYR A 114 -13.57 -6.78 -7.94
N PRO A 115 -14.91 -6.87 -7.88
CA PRO A 115 -15.77 -7.07 -9.04
C PRO A 115 -15.71 -5.94 -10.07
N THR A 116 -15.43 -4.71 -9.62
CA THR A 116 -15.29 -3.56 -10.52
C THR A 116 -14.08 -3.68 -11.45
N LEU A 117 -13.02 -4.41 -11.06
CA LEU A 117 -11.80 -4.52 -11.86
C LEU A 117 -12.02 -5.07 -13.27
N LEU A 118 -12.96 -6.01 -13.43
CA LEU A 118 -13.30 -6.54 -14.76
C LEU A 118 -13.87 -5.46 -15.66
N GLN A 119 -14.85 -4.71 -15.13
CA GLN A 119 -15.52 -3.64 -15.87
C GLN A 119 -14.58 -2.46 -16.14
N ASP A 120 -13.76 -2.08 -15.16
CA ASP A 120 -12.77 -1.02 -15.29
C ASP A 120 -11.73 -1.38 -16.35
N GLY A 121 -11.27 -2.64 -16.38
CA GLY A 121 -10.33 -3.11 -17.39
C GLY A 121 -10.93 -3.21 -18.80
N ASN A 122 -12.23 -3.49 -18.95
CA ASN A 122 -12.90 -3.53 -20.26
C ASN A 122 -13.03 -2.15 -20.93
N ARG A 123 -12.70 -1.06 -20.22
CA ARG A 123 -12.75 0.32 -20.74
C ARG A 123 -11.40 0.82 -21.28
N LEU A 124 -10.34 0.01 -21.14
CA LEU A 124 -8.99 0.26 -21.62
C LEU A 124 -8.77 -0.39 -22.99
#